data_AF-A0A915AG12-F1
#
_entry.id   AF-A0A915AG12-F1
#
_cell.length_a   1.000
_cell.length_b   1.000
_cell.length_c   1.000
_cell.angle_alpha   90.00
_cell.angle_beta   90.00
_cell.angle_gamma   90.00
#
_symmetry.space_group_name_H-M   'P 1'
#
loop_
_entity.id
_entity.type
_entity.pdbx_description
1 polymer ?
#
loop_
_entity_poly.entity_id
_entity_poly.type
_entity_poly.pdbx_seq_one_letter_code
_entity_poly.pdbx_strand_id
1 'polypeptide(L)'
;GNAIKQSCYALESLKLRYAVPDAALDFICGQGFNSMLSNWQCLIRTISRPEVNECDSRLSQNTVSSQLSLRALTEHPNAVCTTLRSYADCIRGPIESSCGNEVSNTALMIIERQARVILPFCTLAAGAVVPSLLLITASFLIAFSS
;
A
#
# COMPACT_ATOMS: atom_id res chain seq x y z
N GLY A 1 -6.62 6.51 23.87
CA GLY A 1 -6.77 5.08 23.55
C GLY A 1 -5.72 4.49 22.61
N ASN A 2 -4.74 5.26 22.09
CA ASN A 2 -3.85 4.77 21.03
C ASN A 2 -2.65 3.94 21.54
N ALA A 3 -2.05 4.31 22.68
CA ALA A 3 -0.84 3.65 23.19
C ALA A 3 -1.05 2.15 23.51
N ILE A 4 -2.16 1.80 24.19
CA ILE A 4 -2.47 0.40 24.54
C ILE A 4 -2.69 -0.45 23.29
N LYS A 5 -3.39 0.09 22.27
CA LYS A 5 -3.61 -0.58 20.98
C LYS A 5 -2.28 -0.89 20.27
N GLN A 6 -1.37 0.08 20.23
CA GLN A 6 -0.05 -0.08 19.62
C GLN A 6 0.81 -1.09 20.39
N SER A 7 0.73 -1.10 21.73
CA SER A 7 1.40 -2.11 22.55
C SER A 7 0.89 -3.53 22.27
N CYS A 8 -0.41 -3.71 22.00
CA CYS A 8 -0.93 -5.01 21.58
C CYS A 8 -0.41 -5.42 20.19
N TYR A 9 -0.21 -4.49 19.27
CA TYR A 9 0.34 -4.80 17.94
C TYR A 9 1.85 -5.09 17.94
N ALA A 10 2.56 -4.77 19.02
CA ALA A 10 3.96 -5.17 19.20
C ALA A 10 4.12 -6.68 19.36
N LEU A 11 3.05 -7.41 19.71
CA LEU A 11 3.03 -8.87 19.68
C LEU A 11 2.95 -9.34 18.22
N GLU A 12 3.97 -10.08 17.78
CA GLU A 12 4.18 -10.47 16.38
C GLU A 12 2.96 -11.15 15.74
N SER A 13 2.28 -12.04 16.48
CA SER A 13 1.07 -12.74 16.01
C SER A 13 -0.13 -11.82 15.80
N LEU A 14 -0.18 -10.68 16.49
CA LEU A 14 -1.27 -9.73 16.43
C LEU A 14 -1.04 -8.65 15.36
N LYS A 15 0.21 -8.42 14.95
CA LYS A 15 0.58 -7.41 13.95
C LYS A 15 -0.05 -7.69 12.59
N LEU A 16 0.17 -8.88 12.02
CA LEU A 16 -0.40 -9.26 10.72
C LEU A 16 -1.93 -9.41 10.78
N ARG A 17 -2.43 -9.96 11.89
CA ARG A 17 -3.85 -10.31 12.03
C ARG A 17 -4.75 -9.11 12.32
N TYR A 18 -4.24 -8.11 13.03
CA TYR A 18 -5.07 -6.99 13.52
C TYR A 18 -4.53 -5.62 13.10
N ALA A 19 -3.22 -5.38 13.13
CA ALA A 19 -2.68 -4.06 12.78
C ALA A 19 -2.85 -3.71 11.30
N VAL A 20 -2.69 -4.71 10.42
CA VAL A 20 -2.89 -4.54 8.96
C VAL A 20 -4.34 -4.18 8.60
N PRO A 21 -5.37 -4.96 9.01
CA PRO A 21 -6.75 -4.57 8.73
C PRO A 21 -7.17 -3.30 9.48
N ASP A 22 -6.66 -3.04 10.70
CA ASP A 22 -6.92 -1.80 11.43
C ASP A 22 -6.42 -0.57 10.66
N ALA A 23 -5.22 -0.61 10.08
CA ALA A 23 -4.68 0.49 9.27
C ALA A 23 -5.48 0.75 7.98
N ALA A 24 -6.03 -0.30 7.36
CA ALA A 24 -6.94 -0.15 6.23
C ALA A 24 -8.25 0.51 6.67
N LEU A 25 -8.86 -0.01 7.73
CA LEU A 25 -10.13 0.50 8.25
C LEU A 25 -10.02 1.95 8.73
N ASP A 26 -8.92 2.33 9.38
CA ASP A 26 -8.65 3.70 9.81
C ASP A 26 -8.69 4.68 8.61
N PHE A 27 -8.04 4.32 7.49
CA PHE A 27 -8.09 5.14 6.29
C PHE A 27 -9.46 5.12 5.61
N ILE A 28 -10.09 3.95 5.49
CA ILE A 28 -11.41 3.83 4.87
C ILE A 28 -12.41 4.66 5.65
N CYS A 29 -12.49 4.52 6.97
CA CYS A 29 -13.44 5.27 7.79
C CYS A 29 -13.13 6.76 7.89
N GLY A 30 -11.85 7.16 7.80
CA GLY A 30 -11.46 8.57 7.92
C GLY A 30 -11.46 9.36 6.62
N GLN A 31 -10.98 8.78 5.51
CA GLN A 31 -10.68 9.49 4.26
C GLN A 31 -11.29 8.80 3.03
N GLY A 32 -11.28 7.46 3.01
CA GLY A 32 -11.72 6.67 1.86
C GLY A 32 -13.23 6.38 1.81
N PHE A 33 -14.00 6.75 2.84
CA PHE A 33 -15.34 6.23 3.07
C PHE A 33 -16.29 6.52 1.90
N ASN A 34 -16.33 7.78 1.46
CA ASN A 34 -17.22 8.21 0.40
C ASN A 34 -16.88 7.52 -0.93
N SER A 35 -15.60 7.57 -1.33
CA SER A 35 -15.10 6.94 -2.56
C SER A 35 -15.38 5.43 -2.59
N MET A 36 -15.18 4.75 -1.46
CA MET A 36 -15.34 3.30 -1.36
C MET A 36 -16.81 2.88 -1.26
N LEU A 37 -17.65 3.62 -0.53
CA LEU A 37 -19.07 3.33 -0.40
C LEU A 37 -19.82 3.55 -1.72
N SER A 38 -19.59 4.68 -2.39
CA SER A 38 -20.26 5.00 -3.66
C SER A 38 -19.87 4.05 -4.79
N ASN A 39 -18.68 3.45 -4.71
CA ASN A 39 -18.13 2.58 -5.75
C ASN A 39 -17.97 1.12 -5.32
N TRP A 40 -18.53 0.73 -4.17
CA TRP A 40 -18.36 -0.61 -3.59
C TRP A 40 -18.76 -1.71 -4.57
N GLN A 41 -19.90 -1.58 -5.23
CA GLN A 41 -20.35 -2.57 -6.21
C GLN A 41 -19.43 -2.67 -7.42
N CYS A 42 -18.88 -1.54 -7.88
CA CYS A 42 -17.90 -1.54 -8.97
C CYS A 42 -16.63 -2.27 -8.54
N LEU A 43 -16.09 -1.91 -7.38
CA LEU A 43 -14.90 -2.54 -6.81
C LEU A 43 -15.05 -4.05 -6.70
N ILE A 44 -16.12 -4.55 -6.08
CA ILE A 44 -16.36 -6.00 -5.90
C ILE A 44 -16.41 -6.74 -7.25
N ARG A 45 -17.07 -6.15 -8.26
CA ARG A 45 -17.11 -6.75 -9.61
C ARG A 45 -15.74 -6.74 -10.28
N THR A 46 -14.99 -5.65 -10.15
CA THR A 46 -13.68 -5.50 -10.76
C THR A 46 -12.66 -6.43 -10.14
N ILE A 47 -12.60 -6.55 -8.81
CA ILE A 47 -11.64 -7.46 -8.15
C ILE A 47 -11.93 -8.94 -8.43
N SER A 48 -13.17 -9.26 -8.82
CA SER A 48 -13.55 -10.63 -9.21
C SER A 48 -13.18 -10.95 -10.67
N ARG A 49 -12.64 -9.98 -11.44
CA ARG A 49 -12.29 -10.20 -12.85
C ARG A 49 -11.03 -11.06 -12.98
N PRO A 50 -10.92 -11.85 -14.07
CA PRO A 50 -9.74 -12.70 -14.32
C PRO A 50 -8.41 -11.93 -14.29
N GLU A 51 -8.37 -10.71 -14.83
CA GLU A 51 -7.18 -9.85 -14.84
C GLU A 51 -6.66 -9.55 -13.43
N VAL A 52 -7.56 -9.31 -12.47
CA VAL A 52 -7.19 -9.06 -11.06
C VAL A 52 -6.81 -10.36 -10.36
N ASN A 53 -7.53 -11.46 -10.64
CA ASN A 53 -7.19 -12.78 -10.11
C ASN A 53 -5.79 -13.25 -10.56
N GLU A 54 -5.33 -12.84 -11.75
CA GLU A 54 -3.96 -13.08 -12.20
C GLU A 54 -2.95 -12.28 -11.37
N CYS A 55 -3.26 -11.01 -11.04
CA CYS A 55 -2.46 -10.22 -10.09
C CYS A 55 -2.36 -10.90 -8.73
N ASP A 56 -3.48 -11.39 -8.19
CA ASP A 56 -3.54 -12.10 -6.91
C ASP A 56 -2.76 -13.42 -6.96
N SER A 57 -2.82 -14.14 -8.08
CA SER A 57 -2.06 -15.38 -8.28
C SER A 57 -0.56 -15.13 -8.35
N ARG A 58 -0.12 -14.08 -9.05
CA ARG A 58 1.29 -13.66 -9.08
C ARG A 58 1.78 -13.20 -7.72
N LEU A 59 0.97 -12.45 -6.98
CA LEU A 59 1.26 -12.09 -5.60
C LEU A 59 1.42 -13.36 -4.77
N SER A 60 0.45 -14.28 -4.84
CA SER A 60 0.46 -15.55 -4.09
C SER A 60 1.67 -16.42 -4.45
N GLN A 61 2.03 -16.58 -5.72
CA GLN A 61 3.21 -17.35 -6.11
C GLN A 61 4.51 -16.73 -5.60
N ASN A 62 4.67 -15.42 -5.77
CA ASN A 62 5.85 -14.71 -5.28
C ASN A 62 5.93 -14.72 -3.75
N THR A 63 4.80 -14.69 -3.06
CA THR A 63 4.70 -14.68 -1.59
C THR A 63 4.72 -16.07 -0.95
N VAL A 64 4.33 -17.12 -1.67
CA VAL A 64 4.50 -18.53 -1.29
C VAL A 64 5.95 -18.95 -1.47
N SER A 65 6.61 -18.54 -2.56
CA SER A 65 8.06 -18.73 -2.74
C SER A 65 8.89 -17.97 -1.71
N SER A 66 8.41 -16.80 -1.26
CA SER A 66 9.09 -16.03 -0.21
C SER A 66 8.57 -16.31 1.20
N GLN A 67 7.56 -17.17 1.39
CA GLN A 67 6.76 -17.30 2.62
C GLN A 67 6.61 -15.95 3.31
N LEU A 68 5.47 -15.26 3.14
CA LEU A 68 5.11 -14.07 3.94
C LEU A 68 4.98 -14.34 5.47
N SER A 69 5.73 -15.31 5.98
CA SER A 69 6.34 -15.35 7.30
C SER A 69 6.91 -13.99 7.70
N LEU A 70 6.76 -13.69 8.98
CA LEU A 70 7.40 -12.54 9.62
C LEU A 70 8.91 -12.50 9.35
N ARG A 71 9.53 -13.67 9.16
CA ARG A 71 10.95 -13.85 8.85
C ARG A 71 11.33 -13.28 7.50
N ALA A 72 10.56 -13.52 6.44
CA ALA A 72 10.82 -12.94 5.13
C ALA A 72 10.65 -11.42 5.12
N LEU A 73 9.74 -10.90 5.95
CA LEU A 73 9.55 -9.46 6.14
C LEU A 73 10.75 -8.79 6.83
N THR A 74 11.51 -9.53 7.64
CA THR A 74 12.74 -9.06 8.28
C THR A 74 13.99 -9.31 7.45
N GLU A 75 14.11 -10.47 6.80
CA GLU A 75 15.32 -10.89 6.07
C GLU A 75 15.37 -10.31 4.66
N HIS A 76 14.21 -10.12 4.01
CA HIS A 76 14.11 -9.65 2.63
C HIS A 76 13.04 -8.56 2.43
N PRO A 77 13.05 -7.47 3.23
CA PRO A 77 12.02 -6.42 3.18
C PRO A 77 11.88 -5.76 1.80
N ASN A 78 12.99 -5.58 1.07
CA ASN A 78 13.00 -4.97 -0.26
C ASN A 78 12.36 -5.87 -1.33
N ALA A 79 12.56 -7.19 -1.25
CA ALA A 79 11.95 -8.13 -2.17
C ALA A 79 10.43 -8.15 -1.98
N VAL A 80 9.97 -8.23 -0.72
CA VAL A 80 8.54 -8.18 -0.40
C VAL A 80 7.92 -6.85 -0.83
N CYS A 81 8.59 -5.73 -0.56
CA CYS A 81 8.13 -4.42 -1.01
C CYS A 81 8.00 -4.33 -2.55
N THR A 82 8.96 -4.92 -3.28
CA THR A 82 8.92 -4.96 -4.75
C THR A 82 7.76 -5.80 -5.26
N THR A 83 7.48 -6.95 -4.63
CA THR A 83 6.30 -7.77 -4.93
C THR A 83 4.99 -7.02 -4.67
N LEU A 84 4.88 -6.32 -3.52
CA LEU A 84 3.70 -5.51 -3.20
C LEU A 84 3.53 -4.36 -4.19
N ARG A 85 4.61 -3.71 -4.62
CA ARG A 85 4.56 -2.67 -5.65
C ARG A 85 4.08 -3.23 -6.99
N SER A 86 4.63 -4.38 -7.42
CA SER A 86 4.20 -5.06 -8.64
C SER A 86 2.71 -5.45 -8.60
N TYR A 87 2.21 -5.85 -7.44
CA TYR A 87 0.79 -6.11 -7.23
C TYR A 87 -0.05 -4.84 -7.35
N ALA A 88 0.33 -3.77 -6.64
CA ALA A 88 -0.35 -2.48 -6.68
C ALA A 88 -0.41 -1.92 -8.11
N ASP A 89 0.68 -2.02 -8.87
CA ASP A 89 0.74 -1.61 -10.27
C ASP A 89 -0.16 -2.47 -11.17
N CYS A 90 -0.25 -3.78 -10.89
CA CYS A 90 -1.07 -4.72 -11.67
C CYS A 90 -2.57 -4.41 -11.56
N ILE A 91 -3.07 -4.12 -10.36
CA ILE A 91 -4.50 -3.89 -10.15
C ILE A 91 -4.94 -2.45 -10.49
N ARG A 92 -3.99 -1.50 -10.62
CA ARG A 92 -4.29 -0.08 -10.88
C ARG A 92 -5.13 0.09 -12.14
N GLY A 93 -4.70 -0.51 -13.25
CA GLY A 93 -5.36 -0.39 -14.55
C GLY A 93 -6.80 -0.94 -14.55
N PRO A 94 -7.04 -2.18 -14.11
CA PRO A 94 -8.38 -2.75 -14.03
C PRO A 94 -9.35 -1.93 -13.17
N ILE A 95 -8.88 -1.40 -12.03
CA ILE A 95 -9.71 -0.56 -11.14
C ILE A 95 -9.97 0.81 -11.77
N GLU A 96 -8.95 1.47 -12.30
CA GLU A 96 -9.08 2.79 -12.91
C GLU A 96 -10.02 2.77 -14.12
N SER A 97 -9.85 1.80 -15.01
CA SER A 97 -10.69 1.64 -16.21
C SER A 97 -12.15 1.31 -15.89
N SER A 98 -12.42 0.66 -14.75
CA SER A 98 -13.76 0.18 -14.42
C SER A 98 -14.51 1.10 -13.45
N CYS A 99 -13.81 1.66 -12.47
CA CYS A 99 -14.39 2.40 -11.35
C CYS A 99 -13.88 3.86 -11.26
N GLY A 100 -12.95 4.26 -12.13
CA GLY A 100 -12.40 5.60 -12.18
C GLY A 100 -11.14 5.78 -11.35
N ASN A 101 -10.43 6.88 -11.65
CA ASN A 101 -9.14 7.22 -11.07
C ASN A 101 -9.19 7.45 -9.55
N GLU A 102 -10.24 8.12 -9.03
CA GLU A 102 -10.40 8.36 -7.59
C GLU A 102 -10.44 7.06 -6.78
N VAL A 103 -11.18 6.07 -7.28
CA VAL A 103 -11.31 4.75 -6.65
C VAL A 103 -10.01 3.97 -6.73
N SER A 104 -9.31 4.03 -7.87
CA SER A 104 -8.00 3.41 -8.05
C SER A 104 -6.98 3.99 -7.06
N ASN A 105 -6.89 5.32 -6.95
CA ASN A 105 -6.02 5.98 -5.98
C ASN A 105 -6.38 5.62 -4.54
N THR A 106 -7.67 5.56 -4.21
CA THR A 106 -8.14 5.15 -2.88
C THR A 106 -7.72 3.71 -2.55
N ALA A 107 -7.88 2.78 -3.50
CA ALA A 107 -7.45 1.39 -3.34
C ALA A 107 -5.94 1.28 -3.13
N LEU A 108 -5.13 2.00 -3.90
CA LEU A 108 -3.68 2.02 -3.76
C LEU A 108 -3.23 2.61 -2.42
N MET A 109 -3.89 3.66 -1.93
CA MET A 109 -3.63 4.25 -0.62
C MET A 109 -3.95 3.29 0.54
N ILE A 110 -4.99 2.47 0.41
CA ILE A 110 -5.31 1.41 1.38
C ILE A 110 -4.16 0.39 1.43
N ILE A 111 -3.73 -0.11 0.27
CA ILE A 111 -2.65 -1.11 0.18
C ILE A 111 -1.34 -0.52 0.71
N GLU A 112 -1.04 0.74 0.42
CA GLU A 112 0.18 1.40 0.90
C GLU A 112 0.18 1.51 2.44
N ARG A 113 -0.94 1.90 3.04
CA ARG A 113 -1.06 1.98 4.50
C ARG A 113 -0.93 0.61 5.16
N GLN A 114 -1.53 -0.41 4.57
CA GLN A 114 -1.35 -1.80 5.02
C GLN A 114 0.11 -2.26 4.92
N ALA A 115 0.76 -1.97 3.79
CA ALA A 115 2.17 -2.31 3.60
C ALA A 115 3.07 -1.62 4.62
N ARG A 116 2.83 -0.33 4.93
CA ARG A 116 3.63 0.42 5.92
C ARG A 116 3.53 -0.10 7.35
N VAL A 117 2.45 -0.79 7.72
CA VAL A 117 2.36 -1.47 9.03
C VAL A 117 3.47 -2.51 9.18
N ILE A 118 3.75 -3.23 8.09
CA ILE A 118 4.68 -4.35 8.09
C ILE A 118 6.08 -3.92 7.63
N LEU A 119 6.13 -3.03 6.63
CA LEU A 119 7.33 -2.54 5.95
C LEU A 119 7.29 -1.00 5.97
N PRO A 120 7.73 -0.34 7.05
CA PRO A 120 7.55 1.10 7.25
C PRO A 120 8.24 1.97 6.19
N PHE A 121 9.29 1.45 5.54
CA PHE A 121 10.04 2.13 4.48
C PHE A 121 9.60 1.74 3.06
N CYS A 122 8.55 0.91 2.92
CA CYS A 122 8.05 0.52 1.61
C CYS A 122 7.15 1.60 1.01
N THR A 123 7.48 2.05 -0.21
CA THR A 123 6.70 3.01 -0.98
C THR A 123 6.05 2.31 -2.18
N LEU A 124 4.72 2.22 -2.20
CA LEU A 124 3.98 1.57 -3.28
C LEU A 124 3.65 2.51 -4.43
N ALA A 125 3.70 3.82 -4.17
CA ALA A 125 3.72 4.77 -5.25
C ALA A 125 4.91 4.44 -6.17
N ALA A 126 4.64 4.31 -7.47
CA ALA A 126 5.60 4.67 -8.49
C ALA A 126 5.83 6.18 -8.35
N GLY A 127 6.51 6.56 -7.28
CA GLY A 127 7.10 7.87 -7.18
C GLY A 127 8.10 7.92 -8.31
N ALA A 128 7.71 8.53 -9.42
CA ALA A 128 8.56 9.56 -9.95
C ALA A 128 8.73 10.55 -8.78
N VAL A 129 9.64 10.22 -7.86
CA VAL A 129 10.33 11.22 -7.07
C VAL A 129 11.13 11.95 -8.15
N VAL A 130 10.46 12.84 -8.87
CA VAL A 130 11.17 13.97 -9.45
C VAL A 130 11.40 14.81 -8.21
N PRO A 131 12.60 14.80 -7.61
CA PRO A 131 12.89 15.79 -6.59
C PRO A 131 12.57 17.12 -7.25
N SER A 132 11.60 17.85 -6.71
CA SER A 132 11.14 19.08 -7.31
C SER A 132 12.37 19.95 -7.50
N LEU A 133 12.74 20.26 -8.74
CA LEU A 133 13.98 21.00 -9.05
C LEU A 133 14.06 22.31 -8.24
N LEU A 134 12.89 22.86 -7.89
CA LEU A 134 12.73 24.02 -7.01
C LEU A 134 13.26 23.81 -5.58
N LEU A 135 13.12 22.61 -5.00
CA LEU A 135 13.65 22.29 -3.68
C LEU A 135 15.16 22.06 -3.71
N ILE A 136 15.69 21.50 -4.82
CA ILE A 136 17.13 21.35 -5.02
C ILE A 136 17.79 22.73 -5.21
N THR A 137 17.22 23.60 -6.05
CA THR A 137 17.78 24.94 -6.29
C THR A 137 17.69 25.85 -5.07
N ALA A 138 16.59 25.80 -4.30
CA ALA A 138 16.48 26.56 -3.06
C ALA A 138 17.55 26.14 -2.02
N SER A 139 17.83 24.84 -1.92
CA SER A 139 18.87 24.33 -1.02
C SER A 139 20.28 24.79 -1.43
N PHE A 140 20.57 24.84 -2.74
CA PHE A 140 21.84 25.38 -3.24
C PHE A 140 21.98 26.88 -3.01
N LEU A 141 20.92 27.67 -3.24
CA LEU A 141 20.97 29.12 -3.04
C LEU A 141 21.21 29.49 -1.57
N ILE A 142 20.64 28.75 -0.62
CA ILE A 142 20.88 28.99 0.81
C ILE A 142 22.34 28.66 1.17
N ALA A 143 22.87 27.54 0.68
CA ALA A 143 24.23 27.09 0.98
C ALA A 143 25.35 28.00 0.41
N PHE A 144 25.09 28.72 -0.69
CA PHE A 144 26.05 29.67 -1.28
C PHE A 144 25.80 31.14 -0.91
N SER A 145 24.77 31.42 -0.10
CA SER A 145 24.49 32.76 0.45
C SER A 145 25.03 32.99 1.86
N SER A 146 25.78 32.02 2.40
CA SER A 146 26.45 32.06 3.72
C SER A 146 27.95 32.18 3.58
#